data_AF-A0A645D307-F1
#
_entry.id   AF-A0A645D307-F1
#
_cell.length_a   1.000
_cell.length_b   1.000
_cell.length_c   1.000
_cell.angle_alpha   90.00
_cell.angle_beta   90.00
_cell.angle_gamma   90.00
#
_symmetry.space_group_name_H-M   'P 1'
#
loop_
_entity.id
_entity.type
_entity.pdbx_description
1 polymer ?
#
loop_
_entity_poly.entity_id
_entity_poly.type
_entity_poly.pdbx_seq_one_letter_code
_entity_poly.pdbx_strand_id
1 'polypeptide(L)'
;MSVKDLELEVMKEIEKMLPEIQFCEDSLEERKLNLTEKVSDIEKKITRLVEAISQSDDIPIQYLNEKIKRLEEERNFCLIQLEEGKISSKQRNFDFQSLAFEEKKKVAAELIEKILVGSNNAEVQWKI
;
A
#
# COMPACT_ATOMS: atom_id res chain seq x y z
N MET A 1 -23.84 -22.62 20.40
CA MET A 1 -22.77 -21.61 20.54
C MET A 1 -23.39 -20.34 21.12
N SER A 2 -22.81 -19.78 22.20
CA SER A 2 -23.25 -18.48 22.73
C SER A 2 -22.65 -17.33 21.92
N VAL A 3 -23.27 -16.15 21.95
CA VAL A 3 -22.74 -14.95 21.28
C VAL A 3 -21.34 -14.61 21.78
N LYS A 4 -21.09 -14.79 23.09
CA LYS A 4 -19.77 -14.55 23.69
C LYS A 4 -18.70 -15.53 23.21
N ASP A 5 -19.09 -16.78 22.94
CA ASP A 5 -18.17 -17.80 22.44
C ASP A 5 -17.78 -17.49 20.98
N LEU A 6 -18.74 -17.02 20.18
CA LEU A 6 -18.51 -16.58 18.81
C LEU A 6 -17.60 -15.35 18.75
N GLU A 7 -17.84 -14.34 19.60
CA GLU A 7 -17.00 -13.15 19.67
C GLU A 7 -15.55 -13.50 20.01
N LEU A 8 -15.34 -14.39 20.99
CA LEU A 8 -14.01 -14.82 21.39
C LEU A 8 -13.29 -15.56 20.26
N GLU A 9 -14.01 -16.40 19.50
CA GLU A 9 -13.44 -17.15 18.38
C GLU A 9 -13.02 -16.22 17.24
N VAL A 10 -13.90 -15.28 16.87
CA VAL A 10 -13.62 -14.27 15.84
C VAL A 10 -12.45 -13.38 16.28
N MET A 11 -12.36 -13.01 17.56
CA MET A 11 -11.24 -12.23 18.07
C MET A 11 -9.91 -12.96 17.91
N LYS A 12 -9.85 -14.24 18.26
CA LYS A 12 -8.64 -15.06 18.10
C LYS A 12 -8.23 -15.20 16.64
N GLU A 13 -9.19 -15.35 15.74
CA GLU A 13 -8.89 -15.49 14.31
C GLU A 13 -8.36 -14.17 13.72
N ILE A 14 -8.89 -13.01 14.16
CA ILE A 14 -8.35 -11.69 13.81
C ILE A 14 -6.91 -11.53 14.31
N GLU A 15 -6.63 -11.90 15.57
CA GLU A 15 -5.27 -11.84 16.12
C GLU A 15 -4.27 -12.73 15.39
N LYS A 16 -4.72 -13.89 14.92
CA LYS A 16 -3.88 -14.82 14.18
C LYS A 16 -3.55 -14.31 12.77
N MET A 17 -4.49 -13.61 12.13
CA MET A 17 -4.30 -13.01 10.79
C MET A 17 -3.58 -11.66 10.83
N LEU A 18 -3.59 -10.96 11.96
CA LEU A 18 -2.99 -9.63 12.11
C LEU A 18 -1.49 -9.57 11.72
N PRO A 19 -0.63 -10.52 12.12
CA PRO A 19 0.78 -10.51 11.75
C PRO A 19 1.00 -10.73 10.24
N GLU A 20 0.18 -11.54 9.59
CA GLU A 20 0.26 -11.77 8.14
C GLU A 20 -0.13 -10.51 7.35
N ILE A 21 -1.11 -9.77 7.86
CA ILE A 21 -1.55 -8.49 7.29
C ILE A 21 -0.48 -7.40 7.53
N GLN A 22 0.13 -7.36 8.73
CA GLN A 22 1.19 -6.40 9.07
C GLN A 22 2.50 -6.66 8.29
N PHE A 23 2.88 -7.91 8.05
CA PHE A 23 4.05 -8.25 7.23
C PHE A 23 3.93 -7.77 5.78
N CYS A 24 2.70 -7.67 5.27
CA CYS A 24 2.43 -7.11 3.95
C CYS A 24 2.63 -5.58 3.92
N GLU A 25 2.39 -4.87 5.03
CA GLU A 25 2.58 -3.41 5.14
C GLU A 25 4.06 -2.99 5.08
N ASP A 26 4.96 -3.68 5.78
CA ASP A 26 6.40 -3.35 5.79
C ASP A 26 6.99 -3.40 4.37
N SER A 27 6.63 -4.43 3.60
CA SER A 27 7.03 -4.56 2.20
C SER A 27 6.45 -3.45 1.30
N LEU A 28 5.24 -2.97 1.60
CA LEU A 28 4.60 -1.87 0.88
C LEU A 28 5.22 -0.51 1.20
N GLU A 29 5.61 -0.24 2.45
CA GLU A 29 6.31 0.98 2.83
C GLU A 29 7.70 1.06 2.18
N GLU A 30 8.47 -0.03 2.20
CA GLU A 30 9.74 -0.11 1.47
C GLU A 30 9.55 0.12 -0.03
N ARG A 31 8.52 -0.50 -0.63
CA ARG A 31 8.19 -0.29 -2.06
C ARG A 31 7.84 1.16 -2.35
N LYS A 32 7.09 1.84 -1.48
CA LYS A 32 6.77 3.27 -1.64
C LYS A 32 8.00 4.16 -1.51
N LEU A 33 8.88 3.87 -0.56
CA LEU A 33 10.13 4.60 -0.39
C LEU A 33 10.99 4.49 -1.65
N ASN A 34 11.17 3.27 -2.16
CA ASN A 34 11.89 3.00 -3.41
C ASN A 34 11.27 3.72 -4.63
N LEU A 35 9.94 3.73 -4.77
CA LEU A 35 9.26 4.44 -5.85
C LEU A 35 9.43 5.96 -5.74
N THR A 36 9.39 6.51 -4.52
CA THR A 36 9.57 7.94 -4.27
C THR A 36 11.00 8.39 -4.59
N GLU A 37 11.99 7.60 -4.19
CA GLU A 37 13.40 7.83 -4.53
C GLU A 37 13.60 7.79 -6.05
N LYS A 38 13.02 6.79 -6.73
CA LYS A 38 13.07 6.67 -8.19
C LYS A 38 12.46 7.89 -8.90
N VAL A 39 11.33 8.40 -8.42
CA VAL A 39 10.74 9.65 -8.94
C VAL A 39 11.70 10.83 -8.77
N SER A 40 12.32 10.97 -7.58
CA SER A 40 13.29 12.05 -7.33
C SER A 40 14.50 11.97 -8.27
N ASP A 41 15.00 10.77 -8.53
CA ASP A 41 16.12 10.57 -9.44
C ASP A 41 15.78 10.83 -10.90
N ILE A 42 14.56 10.52 -11.32
CA ILE A 42 14.05 10.88 -12.65
C ILE A 42 14.00 12.40 -12.81
N GLU A 43 13.44 13.12 -11.83
CA GLU A 43 13.37 14.58 -11.85
C GLU A 43 14.77 15.21 -11.91
N LYS A 44 15.74 14.73 -11.10
CA LYS A 44 17.14 15.18 -11.18
C LYS A 44 17.76 14.93 -12.56
N LYS A 45 17.45 13.81 -13.21
CA LYS A 45 17.95 13.51 -14.57
C LYS A 45 17.35 14.47 -15.59
N ILE A 46 16.07 14.79 -15.49
CA ILE A 46 15.41 15.78 -16.36
C ILE A 46 16.06 17.16 -16.16
N THR A 47 16.25 17.62 -14.92
CA THR A 47 16.91 18.91 -14.64
C THR A 47 18.30 18.99 -15.26
N ARG A 48 19.13 17.94 -15.08
CA ARG A 48 20.49 17.90 -15.68
C ARG A 48 20.46 17.94 -17.20
N LEU A 49 19.48 17.27 -17.83
CA LEU A 49 19.33 17.30 -19.29
C LEU A 49 18.93 18.71 -19.77
N VAL A 50 18.04 19.38 -19.04
CA VAL A 50 17.63 20.77 -19.34
C VAL A 50 18.79 21.76 -19.15
N GLU A 51 19.59 21.59 -18.10
CA GLU A 51 20.78 22.41 -17.87
C GLU A 51 21.84 22.19 -18.96
N ALA A 52 22.06 20.94 -19.38
CA ALA A 52 22.99 20.60 -20.46
C ALA A 52 22.59 21.26 -21.79
N ILE A 53 21.28 21.36 -22.09
CA ILE A 53 20.76 22.11 -23.25
C ILE A 53 21.15 23.58 -23.20
N SER A 54 21.12 24.19 -22.01
CA SER A 54 21.47 25.60 -21.85
C SER A 54 22.98 25.86 -21.91
N GLN A 55 23.83 24.84 -21.79
CA GLN A 55 25.28 24.95 -21.68
C GLN A 55 26.04 24.37 -22.88
N SER A 56 25.41 23.55 -23.74
CA SER A 56 26.05 22.87 -24.88
C SER A 56 25.06 22.54 -26.01
N ASP A 57 25.39 22.98 -27.23
CA ASP A 57 24.62 22.74 -28.48
C ASP A 57 24.94 21.40 -29.18
N ASP A 58 25.87 20.58 -28.66
CA ASP A 58 26.39 19.39 -29.37
C ASP A 58 25.45 18.17 -29.32
N ILE A 59 24.35 18.24 -28.56
CA ILE A 59 23.38 17.14 -28.46
C ILE A 59 22.15 17.46 -29.31
N PRO A 60 21.74 16.57 -30.24
CA PRO A 60 20.53 16.78 -31.02
C PRO A 60 19.29 16.94 -30.13
N ILE A 61 18.59 18.08 -30.28
CA ILE A 61 17.36 18.40 -29.54
C ILE A 61 16.30 17.28 -29.66
N GLN A 62 16.22 16.61 -30.82
CA GLN A 62 15.32 15.48 -31.02
C GLN A 62 15.62 14.30 -30.08
N TYR A 63 16.89 13.96 -29.90
CA TYR A 63 17.31 12.90 -28.98
C TYR A 63 17.00 13.25 -27.52
N LEU A 64 17.18 14.51 -27.15
CA LEU A 64 16.86 15.02 -25.83
C LEU A 64 15.36 14.99 -25.53
N ASN A 65 14.53 15.43 -26.49
CA ASN A 65 13.07 15.38 -26.36
C ASN A 65 12.58 13.94 -26.19
N GLU A 66 13.12 12.99 -26.95
CA GLU A 66 12.80 11.58 -26.75
C GLU A 66 13.23 11.07 -25.37
N LYS A 67 14.40 11.48 -24.89
CA LYS A 67 14.91 11.04 -23.60
C LYS A 67 14.09 11.60 -22.43
N ILE A 68 13.71 12.88 -22.49
CA ILE A 68 12.83 13.52 -21.51
C ILE A 68 11.46 12.85 -21.53
N LYS A 69 10.88 12.61 -22.71
CA LYS A 69 9.59 11.92 -22.84
C LYS A 69 9.60 10.54 -22.17
N ARG A 70 10.64 9.73 -22.40
CA ARG A 70 10.80 8.42 -21.72
C ARG A 70 10.89 8.57 -20.20
N LEU A 71 11.61 9.58 -19.71
CA LEU A 71 11.73 9.86 -18.27
C LEU A 71 10.39 10.29 -17.67
N GLU A 72 9.60 11.10 -18.37
CA GLU A 72 8.26 11.50 -17.95
C GLU A 72 7.28 10.32 -17.92
N GLU A 73 7.37 9.41 -18.90
CA GLU A 73 6.61 8.15 -18.92
C GLU A 73 6.97 7.27 -17.71
N GLU A 74 8.27 7.10 -17.42
CA GLU A 74 8.74 6.36 -16.23
C GLU A 74 8.27 7.00 -14.92
N ARG A 75 8.29 8.33 -14.82
CA ARG A 75 7.79 9.06 -13.64
C ARG A 75 6.30 8.82 -13.43
N ASN A 76 5.50 9.01 -14.49
CA ASN A 76 4.06 8.81 -14.42
C ASN A 76 3.71 7.37 -14.04
N PHE A 77 4.45 6.38 -14.55
CA PHE A 77 4.29 4.99 -14.14
C PHE A 77 4.57 4.80 -12.64
N CYS A 78 5.64 5.39 -12.10
CA CYS A 78 5.96 5.31 -10.67
C CYS A 78 4.89 6.01 -9.80
N LEU A 79 4.32 7.13 -10.27
CA LEU A 79 3.24 7.84 -9.58
C LEU A 79 1.95 7.02 -9.55
N ILE A 80 1.57 6.38 -10.66
CA ILE A 80 0.41 5.48 -10.72
C ILE A 80 0.58 4.33 -9.70
N GLN A 81 1.76 3.71 -9.66
CA GLN A 81 2.07 2.66 -8.68
C GLN A 81 2.00 3.14 -7.22
N LEU A 82 2.39 4.41 -6.96
CA LEU A 82 2.24 5.02 -5.64
C LEU A 82 0.78 5.29 -5.28
N GLU A 83 -0.06 5.67 -6.24
CA GLU A 83 -1.50 5.88 -6.03
C GLU A 83 -2.24 4.56 -5.79
N GLU A 84 -1.96 3.53 -6.58
CA GLU A 84 -2.49 2.17 -6.40
C GLU A 84 -2.09 1.61 -5.02
N GLY A 85 -0.82 1.80 -4.63
CA GLY A 85 -0.32 1.39 -3.32
C GLY A 85 -0.91 2.16 -2.14
N LYS A 86 -1.41 3.40 -2.33
CA LYS A 86 -2.09 4.17 -1.27
C LYS A 86 -3.51 3.67 -0.98
N ILE A 87 -4.17 3.07 -1.96
CA ILE A 87 -5.52 2.52 -1.78
C ILE A 87 -5.49 1.27 -0.90
N SER A 88 -4.42 0.47 -1.00
CA SER A 88 -4.26 -0.78 -0.23
C SER A 88 -3.65 -0.60 1.16
N SER A 89 -3.03 0.55 1.45
CA SER A 89 -2.16 0.73 2.63
C SER A 89 -2.72 1.71 3.66
N LYS A 90 -4.04 1.92 3.74
CA LYS A 90 -4.58 2.68 4.86
C LYS A 90 -4.42 1.85 6.12
N GLN A 91 -3.24 2.03 6.71
CA GLN A 91 -2.73 1.61 8.00
C GLN A 91 -3.78 0.98 8.87
N ARG A 92 -3.43 -0.15 9.49
CA ARG A 92 -3.48 -0.15 10.94
C ARG A 92 -2.37 -1.07 11.53
N ASN A 93 -1.32 -0.44 12.07
CA ASN A 93 -0.53 -0.99 13.16
C ASN A 93 -1.26 -0.67 14.48
N PHE A 94 -2.00 -1.64 15.01
CA PHE A 94 -2.79 -1.50 16.22
C PHE A 94 -2.76 -2.81 16.99
N ASP A 95 -2.76 -2.72 18.31
CA ASP A 95 -3.04 -3.88 19.16
C ASP A 95 -4.56 -4.04 19.26
N PHE A 96 -5.10 -5.04 18.56
CA PHE A 96 -6.54 -5.33 18.54
C PHE A 96 -7.09 -5.57 19.95
N GLN A 97 -6.31 -6.12 20.88
CA GLN A 97 -6.77 -6.35 22.26
C GLN A 97 -6.96 -5.04 23.02
N SER A 98 -6.05 -4.08 22.84
CA SER A 98 -6.08 -2.77 23.51
C SER A 98 -7.19 -1.84 23.02
N LEU A 99 -7.77 -2.11 21.83
CA LEU A 99 -8.80 -1.27 21.24
C LEU A 99 -10.11 -1.28 22.04
N ALA A 100 -10.79 -0.13 22.07
CA ALA A 100 -12.14 -0.05 22.60
C ALA A 100 -13.12 -0.84 21.71
N PHE A 101 -14.26 -1.26 22.27
CA PHE A 101 -15.25 -2.09 21.55
C PHE A 101 -15.70 -1.47 20.23
N GLU A 102 -15.93 -0.15 20.19
CA GLU A 102 -16.31 0.56 18.97
C GLU A 102 -15.21 0.54 17.90
N GLU A 103 -13.94 0.56 18.32
CA GLU A 103 -12.80 0.49 17.42
C GLU A 103 -12.60 -0.94 16.91
N LYS A 104 -12.74 -1.95 17.77
CA LYS A 104 -12.75 -3.37 17.40
C LYS A 104 -13.82 -3.67 16.34
N LYS A 105 -14.99 -3.08 16.50
CA LYS A 105 -16.10 -3.21 15.55
C LYS A 105 -15.77 -2.61 14.18
N LYS A 106 -15.12 -1.44 14.14
CA LYS A 106 -14.67 -0.81 12.90
C LYS A 106 -13.60 -1.65 12.20
N VAL A 107 -12.62 -2.13 12.95
CA VAL A 107 -11.58 -3.04 12.46
C VAL A 107 -12.19 -4.30 11.85
N ALA A 108 -13.04 -4.98 12.60
CA ALA A 108 -13.71 -6.20 12.14
C ALA A 108 -14.53 -5.93 10.87
N ALA A 109 -15.26 -4.81 10.80
CA ALA A 109 -16.04 -4.44 9.61
C ALA A 109 -15.19 -4.14 8.38
N GLU A 110 -13.94 -3.71 8.55
CA GLU A 110 -13.02 -3.44 7.45
C GLU A 110 -12.24 -4.68 6.99
N LEU A 111 -11.97 -5.63 7.89
CA LEU A 111 -11.23 -6.86 7.57
C LEU A 111 -12.12 -8.03 7.13
N ILE A 112 -13.32 -8.13 7.70
CA ILE A 112 -14.21 -9.29 7.52
C ILE A 112 -15.27 -8.98 6.47
N GLU A 113 -15.43 -9.88 5.50
CA GLU A 113 -16.50 -9.83 4.50
C GLU A 113 -17.80 -10.40 5.07
N LYS A 114 -17.74 -11.60 5.65
CA LYS A 114 -18.86 -12.23 6.35
C LYS A 114 -18.37 -13.30 7.32
N ILE A 115 -19.21 -13.60 8.30
CA ILE A 115 -18.98 -14.67 9.27
C ILE A 115 -20.05 -15.73 9.03
N LEU A 116 -19.64 -16.95 8.67
CA LEU A 116 -20.53 -18.09 8.52
C LEU A 116 -20.61 -18.82 9.86
N VAL A 117 -21.78 -18.79 10.49
CA VAL A 117 -22.02 -19.42 11.78
C VAL A 117 -22.74 -20.74 11.56
N GLY A 118 -22.06 -21.85 11.87
CA GLY A 118 -22.63 -23.19 11.89
C GLY A 118 -23.12 -23.59 13.30
N SER A 119 -23.58 -24.83 13.44
CA SER A 119 -24.13 -25.34 14.71
C SER A 119 -23.09 -25.37 15.85
N ASN A 120 -21.80 -25.54 15.51
CA ASN A 120 -20.71 -25.62 16.48
C ASN A 120 -19.39 -24.98 16.02
N ASN A 121 -19.38 -24.28 14.89
CA ASN A 121 -18.20 -23.63 14.33
C ASN A 121 -18.55 -22.26 13.73
N ALA A 122 -17.54 -21.41 13.61
CA ALA A 122 -17.63 -20.12 12.92
C ALA A 122 -16.48 -20.02 11.92
N GLU A 123 -16.78 -19.58 10.72
CA GLU A 123 -15.78 -19.36 9.66
C GLU A 123 -15.80 -17.89 9.26
N VAL A 124 -14.62 -17.27 9.25
CA VAL A 124 -14.45 -15.85 8.90
C VAL A 124 -13.99 -15.76 7.45
N GLN A 125 -14.78 -15.13 6.59
CA GLN A 125 -14.35 -14.75 5.25
C GLN A 125 -13.78 -13.34 5.28
N TRP A 126 -12.59 -13.18 4.70
CA TRP A 126 -11.80 -11.96 4.74
C TRP A 126 -11.98 -11.13 3.45
N LYS A 127 -11.90 -9.80 3.57
CA LYS A 127 -11.95 -8.85 2.44
C LYS A 127 -10.63 -8.69 1.67
N ILE A 128 -9.62 -9.49 2.02
CA ILE A 128 -8.24 -9.38 1.53
C ILE A 128 -8.15 -9.88 0.09
#